data_AF-A0A7W1EBZ6-F1
#
_entry.id   AF-A0A7W1EBZ6-F1
#
_cell.length_a   1.000
_cell.length_b   1.000
_cell.length_c   1.000
_cell.angle_alpha   90.00
_cell.angle_beta   90.00
_cell.angle_gamma   90.00
#
_symmetry.space_group_name_H-M   'P 1'
#
loop_
_entity.id
_entity.type
_entity.pdbx_description
1 polymer ?
#
loop_
_entity_poly.entity_id
_entity_poly.type
_entity_poly.pdbx_seq_one_letter_code
_entity_poly.pdbx_strand_id
1 'polypeptide(L)'
;MLVFWDIDGTLLVTARAGIYAWQDALRAVTGREADLSTFDTAGHPDYGIARRLLTDVVGKADPDANLVAALVSRYEGHLPEALPRRAGRVLPHVRDILERLAHEPHACSLLLTGNTRRGAAAKLRHYGLDGF
;
A
#
# COMPACT_ATOMS: atom_id res chain seq x y z
N MET A 1 9.53 25.62 -2.98
CA MET A 1 8.18 25.02 -3.07
C MET A 1 8.22 23.64 -2.42
N LEU A 2 7.21 23.29 -1.63
CA LEU A 2 7.12 21.98 -0.98
C LEU A 2 5.87 21.28 -1.51
N VAL A 3 6.02 20.03 -1.97
CA VAL A 3 4.93 19.21 -2.53
C VAL A 3 4.90 17.89 -1.79
N PHE A 4 3.71 17.49 -1.35
CA PHE A 4 3.47 16.21 -0.69
C PHE A 4 2.55 15.34 -1.53
N TRP A 5 2.95 14.09 -1.73
CA TRP A 5 2.22 13.12 -2.54
C TRP A 5 1.68 11.99 -1.68
N ASP A 6 0.38 11.75 -1.78
CA ASP A 6 -0.14 10.41 -1.51
C ASP A 6 0.18 9.47 -2.71
N ILE A 7 0.09 8.16 -2.52
CA ILE A 7 0.40 7.16 -3.56
C ILE A 7 -0.88 6.65 -4.22
N ASP A 8 -1.76 6.00 -3.46
CA ASP A 8 -2.90 5.26 -4.01
C ASP A 8 -4.01 6.21 -4.47
N GLY A 9 -4.34 6.16 -5.76
CA GLY A 9 -5.32 7.07 -6.35
C GLY A 9 -4.77 8.48 -6.64
N THR A 10 -3.50 8.73 -6.34
CA THR A 10 -2.82 10.01 -6.59
C THR A 10 -1.66 9.86 -7.58
N LEU A 11 -0.67 9.02 -7.28
CA LEU A 11 0.43 8.72 -8.21
C LEU A 11 0.09 7.53 -9.13
N LEU A 12 -0.63 6.55 -8.58
CA LEU A 12 -0.88 5.28 -9.24
C LEU A 12 -2.15 4.62 -8.72
N VAL A 13 -2.63 3.63 -9.47
CA VAL A 13 -3.68 2.71 -9.03
C VAL A 13 -3.19 1.28 -9.20
N THR A 14 -3.41 0.45 -8.18
CA THR A 14 -2.99 -0.97 -8.18
C THR A 14 -4.07 -1.92 -8.69
N ALA A 15 -5.22 -1.41 -9.14
CA ALA A 15 -6.42 -2.20 -9.45
C ALA A 15 -6.85 -3.14 -8.29
N ARG A 16 -6.56 -2.75 -7.04
CA ARG A 16 -6.75 -3.54 -5.81
C ARG A 16 -5.86 -4.79 -5.71
N ALA A 17 -4.71 -4.82 -6.39
CA ALA A 17 -3.77 -5.94 -6.30
C ALA A 17 -3.30 -6.23 -4.85
N GLY A 18 -3.20 -5.19 -4.01
CA GLY A 18 -2.81 -5.33 -2.60
C GLY A 18 -3.75 -6.22 -1.77
N ILE A 19 -4.99 -6.45 -2.21
CA ILE A 19 -5.91 -7.37 -1.55
C ILE A 19 -5.35 -8.79 -1.48
N TYR A 20 -4.66 -9.26 -2.54
CA TYR A 20 -4.06 -10.59 -2.52
C TYR A 20 -2.96 -10.72 -1.46
N ALA A 21 -2.15 -9.67 -1.28
CA ALA A 21 -1.14 -9.65 -0.23
C ALA A 21 -1.77 -9.66 1.17
N TRP A 22 -2.89 -8.97 1.37
CA TRP A 22 -3.64 -9.03 2.63
C TRP A 22 -4.23 -10.41 2.89
N GLN A 23 -4.82 -11.06 1.89
CA GLN A 23 -5.34 -12.42 2.02
C GLN A 23 -4.24 -13.43 2.39
N ASP A 24 -3.12 -13.37 1.67
CA ASP A 24 -1.97 -14.24 1.89
C ASP A 24 -1.36 -14.00 3.28
N ALA A 25 -1.24 -12.74 3.71
CA ALA A 25 -0.77 -12.37 5.04
C ALA A 25 -1.73 -12.81 6.17
N LEU A 26 -3.04 -12.63 5.98
CA LEU A 26 -4.05 -13.03 6.96
C LEU A 26 -4.01 -14.53 7.21
N ARG A 27 -3.98 -15.32 6.13
CA ARG A 27 -3.85 -16.78 6.19
C ARG A 27 -2.55 -17.17 6.90
N ALA A 28 -1.43 -16.53 6.58
CA ALA A 28 -0.13 -16.84 7.19
C ALA A 28 -0.06 -16.53 8.69
N VAL A 29 -0.70 -15.45 9.16
CA VAL A 29 -0.61 -15.00 10.56
C VAL A 29 -1.67 -15.64 11.44
N THR A 30 -2.88 -15.85 10.91
CA THR A 30 -4.05 -16.25 11.71
C THR A 30 -4.58 -17.64 11.37
N GLY A 31 -4.12 -18.24 10.27
CA GLY A 31 -4.68 -19.47 9.73
C GLY A 31 -6.07 -19.29 9.10
N ARG A 32 -6.64 -18.07 9.08
CA ARG A 32 -7.95 -17.78 8.50
C ARG A 32 -7.81 -17.45 7.02
N GLU A 33 -8.56 -18.18 6.20
CA GLU A 33 -8.84 -17.79 4.83
C GLU A 33 -10.05 -16.87 4.80
N ALA A 34 -9.97 -15.78 4.03
CA ALA A 34 -11.06 -14.85 3.84
C ALA A 34 -11.07 -14.33 2.41
N ASP A 35 -12.27 -14.21 1.84
CA ASP A 35 -12.44 -13.43 0.62
C ASP A 35 -12.48 -11.94 0.99
N LEU A 36 -11.48 -11.20 0.53
CA LEU A 36 -11.35 -9.76 0.74
C LEU A 36 -11.70 -8.97 -0.53
N SER A 37 -12.34 -9.60 -1.52
CA SER A 37 -12.73 -8.98 -2.80
C SER A 37 -13.60 -7.73 -2.64
N THR A 38 -14.42 -7.67 -1.59
CA THR A 38 -15.28 -6.54 -1.25
C THR A 38 -14.74 -5.69 -0.10
N PHE A 39 -13.65 -6.12 0.55
CA PHE A 39 -13.08 -5.40 1.68
C PHE A 39 -12.50 -4.05 1.25
N ASP A 40 -12.97 -2.98 1.87
CA ASP A 40 -12.56 -1.62 1.54
C ASP A 40 -11.28 -1.23 2.29
N THR A 41 -10.21 -1.02 1.52
CA THR A 41 -8.92 -0.53 1.99
C THR A 41 -8.67 0.93 1.63
N ALA A 42 -9.53 1.56 0.82
CA ALA A 42 -9.29 2.89 0.30
C ALA A 42 -9.26 3.93 1.43
N GLY A 43 -8.31 4.86 1.38
CA GLY A 43 -8.18 5.94 2.36
C GLY A 43 -7.74 5.50 3.76
N HIS A 44 -7.41 4.23 3.99
CA HIS A 44 -6.96 3.74 5.29
C HIS A 44 -5.45 3.53 5.30
N PRO A 45 -4.75 3.91 6.39
CA PRO A 45 -3.36 3.53 6.59
C PRO A 45 -3.20 2.00 6.70
N ASP A 46 -2.05 1.46 6.32
CA ASP A 46 -1.80 0.01 6.33
C ASP A 46 -2.02 -0.63 7.72
N TYR A 47 -1.60 0.05 8.79
CA TYR A 47 -1.87 -0.40 10.17
C TYR A 47 -3.36 -0.34 10.53
N GLY A 48 -4.10 0.62 9.97
CA GLY A 48 -5.56 0.71 10.11
C GLY A 48 -6.27 -0.45 9.40
N ILE A 49 -5.81 -0.79 8.20
CA ILE A 49 -6.30 -1.96 7.44
C ILE A 49 -6.03 -3.25 8.22
N ALA A 50 -4.80 -3.44 8.71
CA ALA A 50 -4.45 -4.62 9.49
C ALA A 50 -5.30 -4.77 10.76
N ARG A 51 -5.55 -3.67 11.48
CA ARG A 51 -6.47 -3.68 12.64
C ARG A 51 -7.88 -4.10 12.24
N ARG A 52 -8.44 -3.49 11.19
CA ARG A 52 -9.79 -3.80 10.69
C ARG A 52 -9.92 -5.25 10.22
N LEU A 53 -8.90 -5.82 9.58
CA LEU A 53 -8.90 -7.24 9.22
C LEU A 53 -8.95 -8.13 10.48
N LEU A 54 -8.17 -7.81 11.50
CA LEU A 54 -8.16 -8.57 12.74
C LEU A 54 -9.48 -8.45 13.52
N THR A 55 -10.10 -7.27 13.54
CA THR A 55 -11.38 -7.06 14.23
C THR A 55 -12.56 -7.62 13.42
N ASP A 56 -12.70 -7.21 12.17
CA ASP A 56 -13.93 -7.37 11.39
C ASP A 56 -13.99 -8.73 10.69
N VAL A 57 -12.83 -9.30 10.34
CA VAL A 57 -12.73 -10.57 9.60
C VAL A 57 -12.33 -11.73 10.51
N VAL A 58 -11.38 -11.52 11.42
CA VAL A 58 -10.91 -12.58 12.34
C VAL A 58 -11.74 -12.64 13.63
N GLY A 59 -12.40 -11.53 14.02
CA GLY A 59 -13.20 -11.45 15.24
C GLY A 59 -12.38 -11.20 16.51
N LYS A 60 -11.15 -10.68 16.38
CA LYS A 60 -10.31 -10.32 17.53
C LYS A 60 -10.62 -8.88 17.95
N ALA A 61 -11.42 -8.72 19.00
CA ALA A 61 -11.94 -7.42 19.43
C ALA A 61 -10.85 -6.39 19.78
N ASP A 62 -9.76 -6.82 20.42
CA ASP A 62 -8.61 -5.97 20.74
C ASP A 62 -7.31 -6.65 20.27
N PRO A 63 -6.90 -6.44 19.00
CA PRO A 63 -5.64 -6.97 18.51
C PRO A 63 -4.48 -6.17 19.08
N ASP A 64 -3.58 -6.85 19.78
CA ASP A 64 -2.37 -6.24 20.31
C ASP A 64 -1.44 -5.72 19.19
N ALA A 65 -0.57 -4.77 19.54
CA ALA A 65 0.32 -4.10 18.60
C ALA A 65 1.28 -5.07 17.89
N ASN A 66 1.69 -6.17 18.55
CA ASN A 66 2.61 -7.15 17.96
C ASN A 66 1.92 -7.94 16.86
N LEU A 67 0.66 -8.34 17.06
CA LEU A 67 -0.13 -9.04 16.06
C LEU A 67 -0.42 -8.15 14.85
N VAL A 68 -0.79 -6.88 15.09
CA VAL A 68 -1.00 -5.91 14.00
C VAL A 68 0.29 -5.74 13.20
N ALA A 69 1.42 -5.53 13.87
CA ALA A 69 2.73 -5.38 13.22
C ALA A 69 3.16 -6.64 12.47
N ALA A 70 2.88 -7.83 13.00
CA ALA A 70 3.16 -9.09 12.33
C ALA A 70 2.35 -9.23 11.03
N LEU A 71 1.06 -8.85 11.06
CA LEU A 71 0.20 -8.86 9.88
C LEU A 71 0.68 -7.88 8.80
N VAL A 72 1.01 -6.65 9.19
CA VAL A 72 1.57 -5.63 8.27
C VAL A 72 2.89 -6.13 7.66
N SER A 73 3.81 -6.67 8.47
CA SER A 73 5.10 -7.19 7.99
C SER A 73 4.94 -8.34 6.98
N ARG A 74 3.96 -9.23 7.20
CA ARG A 74 3.63 -10.29 6.24
C ARG A 74 3.01 -9.73 4.95
N TYR A 75 2.10 -8.77 5.07
CA TYR A 75 1.55 -8.06 3.91
C TYR A 75 2.66 -7.42 3.06
N GLU A 76 3.59 -6.69 3.69
CA GLU A 76 4.72 -6.08 3.00
C GLU A 76 5.59 -7.10 2.25
N GLY A 77 5.76 -8.29 2.83
CA GLY A 77 6.49 -9.39 2.19
C GLY A 77 5.79 -9.97 0.97
N HIS A 78 4.45 -10.05 0.99
CA HIS A 78 3.65 -10.58 -0.11
C HIS A 78 3.32 -9.55 -1.20
N LEU A 79 3.41 -8.25 -0.88
CA LEU A 79 3.01 -7.18 -1.79
C LEU A 79 3.73 -7.21 -3.14
N PRO A 80 5.06 -7.41 -3.25
CA PRO A 80 5.75 -7.48 -4.54
C PRO A 80 5.21 -8.57 -5.48
N GLU A 81 4.84 -9.73 -4.95
CA GLU A 81 4.27 -10.85 -5.72
C GLU A 81 2.78 -10.66 -6.03
N ALA A 82 2.08 -9.86 -5.21
CA ALA A 82 0.67 -9.54 -5.40
C ALA A 82 0.45 -8.47 -6.46
N LEU A 83 1.30 -7.45 -6.53
CA LEU A 83 1.19 -6.32 -7.48
C LEU A 83 1.01 -6.75 -8.95
N PRO A 84 1.81 -7.68 -9.52
CA PRO A 84 1.64 -8.10 -10.91
C PRO A 84 0.36 -8.93 -11.17
N ARG A 85 -0.36 -9.37 -10.13
CA ARG A 85 -1.58 -10.17 -10.28
C ARG A 85 -2.76 -9.35 -10.87
N ARG A 86 -2.67 -8.02 -10.90
CA ARG A 86 -3.63 -7.15 -11.62
C ARG A 86 -2.92 -6.05 -12.38
N ALA A 87 -3.56 -5.64 -13.47
CA ALA A 87 -3.11 -4.51 -14.28
C ALA A 87 -3.44 -3.18 -13.58
N GLY A 88 -2.54 -2.74 -12.70
CA GLY A 88 -2.49 -1.35 -12.25
C GLY A 88 -1.78 -0.44 -13.25
N ARG A 89 -1.73 0.86 -12.96
CA ARG A 89 -1.05 1.85 -13.79
C ARG A 89 -0.63 3.08 -12.98
N VAL A 90 0.40 3.76 -13.46
CA VAL A 90 0.69 5.16 -13.09
C VAL A 90 -0.43 6.04 -13.65
N LEU A 91 -0.88 7.04 -12.88
CA LEU A 91 -1.91 7.96 -13.35
C LEU A 91 -1.36 8.93 -14.42
N PRO A 92 -2.21 9.44 -15.34
CA PRO A 92 -1.78 10.32 -16.42
C PRO A 92 -0.94 11.50 -15.92
N HIS A 93 0.10 11.86 -16.66
CA HIS A 93 1.02 12.98 -16.40
C HIS A 93 1.83 12.93 -15.11
N VAL A 94 1.64 11.93 -14.23
CA VAL A 94 2.41 11.81 -12.98
C VAL A 94 3.90 11.75 -13.24
N ARG A 95 4.33 10.95 -14.23
CA ARG A 95 5.76 10.79 -14.55
C ARG A 95 6.39 12.11 -15.00
N ASP A 96 5.72 12.81 -15.91
CA ASP A 96 6.17 14.11 -16.44
C ASP A 96 6.26 15.17 -15.32
N ILE A 97 5.30 15.17 -14.40
CA ILE A 97 5.27 16.10 -13.26
C ILE A 97 6.41 15.79 -12.29
N LEU A 98 6.60 14.53 -11.91
CA LEU A 98 7.67 14.11 -11.01
C LEU A 98 9.05 14.41 -11.63
N GLU A 99 9.24 14.14 -12.92
CA GLU A 99 10.46 14.46 -13.64
C GLU A 99 10.74 15.96 -13.64
N ARG A 100 9.72 16.79 -13.90
CA ARG A 100 9.87 18.25 -13.86
C ARG A 100 10.21 18.75 -12.46
N LEU A 101 9.58 18.20 -11.42
CA LEU A 101 9.87 18.57 -10.03
C LEU A 101 11.29 18.16 -9.61
N ALA A 102 11.79 17.02 -10.08
CA ALA A 102 13.16 16.57 -9.78
C ALA A 102 14.23 17.51 -10.36
N HIS A 103 13.92 18.24 -11.44
CA HIS A 103 14.83 19.22 -12.05
C HIS A 103 14.62 20.66 -11.55
N GLU A 104 13.67 20.90 -10.65
CA GLU A 104 13.39 22.23 -10.10
C GLU A 104 14.22 22.47 -8.82
N PRO A 105 15.27 23.31 -8.83
CA PRO A 105 16.25 23.41 -7.74
C PRO A 105 15.66 23.83 -6.39
N HIS A 106 14.51 24.48 -6.40
CA HIS A 106 13.83 24.97 -5.21
C HIS A 106 12.58 24.16 -4.85
N ALA A 107 12.32 23.04 -5.53
CA ALA A 107 11.25 22.12 -5.18
C ALA A 107 11.75 21.04 -4.22
N CYS A 108 10.94 20.74 -3.21
CA CYS A 108 11.09 19.55 -2.38
C CYS A 108 9.82 18.70 -2.58
N SER A 109 10.00 17.53 -3.17
CA SER A 109 8.92 16.57 -3.46
C SER A 109 9.03 15.41 -2.49
N LEU A 110 8.02 15.20 -1.65
CA LEU A 110 8.02 14.21 -0.58
C LEU A 110 6.75 13.36 -0.60
N LEU A 111 6.83 12.16 -0.05
CA LEU A 111 5.66 11.32 0.18
C LEU A 111 5.00 11.70 1.51
N LEU A 112 3.67 11.79 1.50
CA LEU A 112 2.81 11.85 2.68
C LEU A 112 1.63 10.90 2.45
N THR A 113 1.79 9.65 2.90
CA THR A 113 0.87 8.56 2.58
C THR A 113 0.60 7.68 3.80
N GLY A 114 -0.56 7.01 3.80
CA GLY A 114 -0.92 6.00 4.81
C GLY A 114 -0.22 4.65 4.61
N ASN A 115 0.48 4.46 3.49
CA ASN A 115 1.28 3.27 3.24
C ASN A 115 2.47 3.20 4.21
N THR A 116 2.85 1.99 4.63
CA THR A 116 4.15 1.81 5.27
C THR A 116 5.28 2.13 4.31
N ARG A 117 6.47 2.39 4.85
CA ARG A 117 7.66 2.64 4.02
C ARG A 117 7.95 1.50 3.04
N ARG A 118 7.82 0.23 3.47
CA ARG A 118 8.07 -0.92 2.59
C ARG A 118 6.94 -1.13 1.58
N GLY A 119 5.68 -0.90 1.97
CA GLY A 119 4.54 -0.94 1.05
C GLY A 119 4.64 0.13 -0.04
N ALA A 120 4.95 1.37 0.35
CA ALA A 120 5.22 2.47 -0.56
C ALA A 120 6.37 2.14 -1.52
N ALA A 121 7.51 1.68 -1.00
CA ALA A 121 8.66 1.34 -1.82
C ALA A 121 8.35 0.19 -2.82
N ALA A 122 7.60 -0.83 -2.40
CA ALA A 122 7.20 -1.92 -3.28
C ALA A 122 6.32 -1.43 -4.44
N LYS A 123 5.32 -0.58 -4.15
CA LYS A 123 4.46 0.02 -5.18
C LYS A 123 5.26 0.90 -6.14
N LEU A 124 6.03 1.86 -5.61
CA LEU A 124 6.79 2.80 -6.42
C LEU A 124 7.80 2.09 -7.33
N ARG A 125 8.51 1.07 -6.82
CA ARG A 125 9.40 0.21 -7.62
C ARG A 125 8.66 -0.51 -8.73
N HIS A 126 7.56 -1.17 -8.39
CA HIS A 126 6.78 -1.94 -9.37
C HIS A 126 6.27 -1.06 -10.53
N TYR A 127 5.94 0.19 -10.25
CA TYR A 127 5.46 1.15 -11.25
C TYR A 127 6.55 2.08 -11.80
N GLY A 128 7.83 1.86 -11.44
CA GLY A 128 8.97 2.64 -11.95
C GLY A 128 8.96 4.12 -11.58
N LEU A 129 8.56 4.43 -10.34
CA LEU A 129 8.49 5.79 -9.77
C LEU A 129 9.49 6.02 -8.62
N ASP A 130 10.28 5.03 -8.22
CA ASP A 130 11.19 5.11 -7.06
C ASP A 130 12.51 5.86 -7.35
N GLY A 131 12.68 6.39 -8.56
CA GLY A 131 13.85 7.17 -8.99
C GLY A 131 13.64 8.69 -9.04
N PHE A 132 12.48 9.19 -8.61
CA PHE A 132 12.17 10.62 -8.50
C PHE A 132 12.21 11.05 -7.04
#